data_AF-A0A7S3P8M2-F1
#
_entry.id   AF-A0A7S3P8M2-F1
#
_cell.length_a   1.000
_cell.length_b   1.000
_cell.length_c   1.000
_cell.angle_alpha   90.00
_cell.angle_beta   90.00
_cell.angle_gamma   90.00
#
_symmetry.space_group_name_H-M   'P 1'
#
loop_
_entity.id
_entity.type
_entity.pdbx_description
1 polymer ?
#
loop_
_entity_poly.entity_id
_entity_poly.type
_entity_poly.pdbx_seq_one_letter_code
_entity_poly.pdbx_strand_id
1 'polypeptide(L)'
;FSYGHLNRQFIMLLSGLGVDDEIFTNIQKEHYDRIRRMLTDRNAALMLLEWRGWTNDLIDVDLCATGTPPFWCLRSLQRQLIVNDSLKLRILIPKSRTLFGVAETPRFRPEDLGNKKRERILGRLKSGECLIRLTMRGDKQFSIRGDTVVSKNPCYLLG
;
A
#
# COMPACT_ATOMS: atom_id res chain seq x y z
N PHE A 1 -6.75 0.66 -5.48
CA PHE A 1 -5.90 0.87 -4.28
C PHE A 1 -4.56 1.43 -4.74
N SER A 2 -3.80 2.12 -3.88
CA SER A 2 -2.44 2.58 -4.20
C SER A 2 -1.41 1.87 -3.32
N TYR A 3 -0.16 1.84 -3.80
CA TYR A 3 0.97 1.33 -3.00
C TYR A 3 1.23 2.23 -1.79
N GLY A 4 1.52 1.58 -0.66
CA GLY A 4 2.00 2.25 0.54
C GLY A 4 3.50 2.50 0.49
N HIS A 5 3.96 3.46 1.31
CA HIS A 5 5.37 3.75 1.50
C HIS A 5 5.65 4.00 2.98
N LEU A 6 6.85 3.68 3.43
CA LEU A 6 7.36 4.18 4.69
C LEU A 6 7.69 5.66 4.52
N ASN A 7 7.33 6.42 5.53
CA ASN A 7 7.74 7.81 5.72
C ASN A 7 8.47 7.93 7.05
N ARG A 8 9.01 9.12 7.34
CA ARG A 8 9.74 9.37 8.59
C ARG A 8 8.96 8.98 9.85
N GLN A 9 7.64 9.19 9.89
CA GLN A 9 6.83 8.87 11.07
C GLN A 9 6.72 7.36 11.29
N PHE A 10 6.50 6.58 10.23
CA PHE A 10 6.47 5.12 10.35
C PHE A 10 7.82 4.53 10.73
N ILE A 11 8.92 5.08 10.21
CA ILE A 11 10.28 4.64 10.57
C ILE A 11 10.51 4.86 12.07
N MET A 12 10.22 6.06 12.58
CA MET A 12 10.36 6.34 14.02
C MET A 12 9.47 5.45 14.88
N LEU A 13 8.22 5.22 14.48
CA LEU A 13 7.30 4.36 15.21
C LEU A 13 7.83 2.93 15.29
N LEU A 14 8.23 2.35 14.16
CA LEU A 14 8.69 0.97 14.10
C LEU A 14 10.03 0.80 14.84
N SER A 15 10.95 1.76 14.73
CA SER A 15 12.19 1.80 15.50
C SER A 15 11.89 1.85 17.01
N GLY A 16 10.92 2.68 17.44
CA GLY A 16 10.46 2.73 18.84
C GLY A 16 9.77 1.45 19.33
N LEU A 17 9.24 0.62 18.43
CA LEU A 17 8.71 -0.72 18.73
C LEU A 17 9.80 -1.81 18.70
N GLY A 18 11.07 -1.46 18.49
CA GLY A 18 12.21 -2.38 18.51
C GLY A 18 12.57 -3.01 17.16
N VAL A 19 12.07 -2.48 16.04
CA VAL A 19 12.54 -2.89 14.71
C VAL A 19 13.96 -2.35 14.49
N ASP A 20 14.88 -3.25 14.14
CA ASP A 20 16.29 -2.90 13.91
C ASP A 20 16.45 -1.91 12.73
N ASP A 21 17.34 -0.93 12.92
CA ASP A 21 17.67 0.08 11.92
C ASP A 21 18.29 -0.52 10.64
N GLU A 22 18.94 -1.69 10.74
CA GLU A 22 19.45 -2.42 9.58
C GLU A 22 18.32 -2.81 8.62
N ILE A 23 17.13 -3.12 9.14
CA ILE A 23 15.96 -3.47 8.33
C ILE A 23 15.54 -2.26 7.48
N PHE A 24 15.47 -1.06 8.06
CA PHE A 24 15.12 0.15 7.29
C PHE A 24 16.17 0.44 6.23
N THR A 25 17.46 0.28 6.57
CA THR A 25 18.57 0.50 5.64
C THR A 25 18.51 -0.46 4.45
N ASN A 26 18.21 -1.74 4.70
CA ASN A 26 18.06 -2.75 3.66
C ASN A 26 16.87 -2.46 2.74
N ILE A 27 15.71 -2.10 3.31
CA ILE A 27 14.52 -1.73 2.52
C ILE A 27 14.78 -0.46 1.70
N GLN A 28 15.47 0.53 2.28
CA GLN A 28 15.85 1.76 1.59
C GLN A 28 16.77 1.48 0.41
N LYS A 29 17.78 0.62 0.59
CA LYS A 29 18.69 0.20 -0.48
C LYS A 29 17.93 -0.48 -1.61
N GLU A 30 17.04 -1.42 -1.30
CA GLU A 30 16.22 -2.11 -2.30
C GLU A 30 15.32 -1.13 -3.08
N HIS A 31 14.76 -0.12 -2.41
CA HIS A 31 13.99 0.95 -3.05
C HIS A 31 14.82 1.74 -4.08
N TYR A 32 16.01 2.19 -3.70
CA TYR A 32 16.89 2.92 -4.63
C TYR A 32 17.42 2.03 -5.76
N ASP A 33 17.70 0.75 -5.50
CA ASP A 33 18.09 -0.19 -6.54
C ASP A 33 16.96 -0.43 -7.54
N ARG A 34 15.70 -0.43 -7.09
CA ARG A 34 14.52 -0.45 -7.97
C ARG A 34 14.44 0.81 -8.82
N ILE A 35 14.67 1.99 -8.24
CA ILE A 35 14.72 3.26 -8.99
C ILE A 35 15.83 3.23 -10.06
N ARG A 36 17.02 2.71 -9.73
CA ARG A 36 18.13 2.61 -10.69
C ARG A 36 17.80 1.68 -11.86
N ARG A 37 17.18 0.53 -11.56
CA ARG A 37 16.84 -0.49 -12.57
C ARG A 37 15.60 -0.16 -13.39
N MET A 38 14.82 0.87 -13.06
CA MET A 38 13.58 1.17 -13.78
C MET A 38 13.74 1.50 -15.28
N LEU A 39 14.95 1.79 -15.75
CA LEU A 39 15.22 2.01 -17.18
C LEU A 39 15.50 0.71 -17.95
N THR A 40 15.83 -0.37 -17.24
CA THR A 40 16.24 -1.66 -17.82
C THR A 40 15.37 -2.83 -17.36
N ASP A 41 14.58 -2.65 -16.30
CA ASP A 41 13.66 -3.62 -15.73
C ASP A 41 12.21 -3.09 -15.83
N ARG A 42 11.43 -3.72 -16.70
CA ARG A 42 10.01 -3.39 -16.92
C ARG A 42 9.17 -3.47 -15.66
N ASN A 43 9.40 -4.46 -14.79
CA ASN A 43 8.61 -4.63 -13.58
C ASN A 43 8.92 -3.54 -12.55
N ALA A 44 10.20 -3.16 -12.43
CA ALA A 44 10.60 -2.02 -11.62
C ALA A 44 9.97 -0.71 -12.13
N ALA A 45 9.95 -0.50 -13.45
CA ALA A 45 9.33 0.64 -14.09
C ALA A 45 7.83 0.73 -13.77
N LEU A 46 7.10 -0.36 -14.04
CA LEU A 46 5.65 -0.44 -13.83
C LEU A 46 5.28 -0.17 -12.37
N MET A 47 5.96 -0.83 -11.44
CA MET A 47 5.68 -0.66 -10.01
C MET A 47 5.88 0.78 -9.54
N LEU A 48 6.92 1.48 -10.01
CA LEU A 48 7.18 2.87 -9.66
C LEU A 48 6.20 3.84 -10.32
N LEU A 49 5.78 3.57 -11.55
CA LEU A 49 4.73 4.32 -12.24
C LEU A 49 3.39 4.20 -11.49
N GLU A 50 2.97 2.97 -11.18
CA GLU A 50 1.75 2.71 -10.40
C GLU A 50 1.80 3.37 -9.02
N TRP A 51 2.94 3.27 -8.32
CA TRP A 51 3.11 3.92 -7.02
C TRP A 51 2.95 5.45 -7.11
N ARG A 52 3.38 6.06 -8.21
CA ARG A 52 3.24 7.50 -8.46
C ARG A 52 1.89 7.89 -9.04
N GLY A 53 0.98 6.94 -9.20
CA GLY A 53 -0.35 7.18 -9.76
C GLY A 53 -0.32 7.46 -11.26
N TRP A 54 0.79 7.15 -11.94
CA TRP A 54 0.92 7.27 -13.39
C TRP A 54 0.22 6.06 -14.00
N THR A 55 -1.11 6.13 -14.00
CA THR A 55 -2.05 5.12 -14.52
C THR A 55 -2.91 5.68 -15.66
N ASN A 56 -2.52 6.82 -16.21
CA ASN A 56 -3.26 7.47 -17.28
C ASN A 56 -3.27 6.61 -18.55
N ASP A 57 -4.38 6.66 -19.28
CA ASP A 57 -4.65 5.94 -20.53
C ASP A 57 -3.52 6.06 -21.57
N LEU A 58 -2.72 7.14 -21.55
CA LEU A 58 -1.55 7.32 -22.42
C LEU A 58 -0.41 6.32 -22.16
N ILE A 59 -0.20 5.94 -20.90
CA ILE A 59 0.78 4.92 -20.51
C ILE A 59 0.23 3.55 -20.89
N ASP A 60 -1.07 3.31 -20.71
CA ASP A 60 -1.74 2.07 -21.13
C ASP A 60 -1.70 1.90 -22.65
N VAL A 61 -1.91 2.94 -23.46
CA VAL A 61 -1.86 2.88 -24.94
C VAL A 61 -0.45 2.50 -25.43
N ASP A 62 0.59 3.15 -24.92
CA ASP A 62 1.97 2.87 -25.34
C ASP A 62 2.51 1.56 -24.73
N LEU A 63 2.12 1.19 -23.50
CA LEU A 63 2.42 -0.13 -22.94
C LEU A 63 1.67 -1.26 -23.63
N CYS A 64 0.43 -1.04 -24.09
CA CYS A 64 -0.31 -2.03 -24.86
C CYS A 64 0.31 -2.21 -26.24
N ALA A 65 0.80 -1.12 -26.87
CA ALA A 65 1.40 -1.16 -28.20
C ALA A 65 2.84 -1.68 -28.21
N THR A 66 3.69 -1.25 -27.26
CA THR A 66 5.14 -1.54 -27.26
C THR A 66 5.59 -2.46 -26.13
N GLY A 67 4.73 -2.69 -25.13
CA GLY A 67 5.10 -3.42 -23.92
C GLY A 67 5.97 -2.61 -22.95
N THR A 68 6.35 -1.36 -23.24
CA THR A 68 7.26 -0.57 -22.40
C THR A 68 6.87 0.91 -22.33
N PRO A 69 6.93 1.55 -21.14
CA PRO A 69 6.74 2.99 -21.05
C PRO A 69 7.84 3.76 -21.83
N PRO A 70 7.56 4.95 -22.41
CA PRO A 70 8.56 5.74 -23.11
C PRO A 70 9.78 6.06 -22.25
N PHE A 71 10.98 5.90 -22.82
CA PHE A 71 12.25 6.09 -22.11
C PHE A 71 12.38 7.47 -21.45
N TRP A 72 11.96 8.54 -22.14
CA TRP A 72 12.03 9.91 -21.61
C TRP A 72 11.14 10.12 -20.38
N CYS A 73 9.95 9.51 -20.36
CA CYS A 73 9.04 9.53 -19.22
C CYS A 73 9.70 8.84 -18.01
N LEU A 74 10.27 7.65 -18.21
CA LEU A 74 10.96 6.91 -17.15
C LEU A 74 12.18 7.66 -16.62
N ARG A 75 12.98 8.26 -17.50
CA ARG A 75 14.17 9.02 -17.10
C ARG A 75 13.82 10.29 -16.32
N SER A 76 12.76 10.98 -16.72
CA SER A 76 12.25 12.14 -15.99
C SER A 76 11.76 11.73 -14.59
N LEU A 77 10.95 10.67 -14.53
CA LEU A 77 10.46 10.11 -13.28
C LEU A 77 11.61 9.69 -12.37
N GLN A 78 12.58 8.93 -12.88
CA GLN A 78 13.75 8.48 -12.11
C GLN A 78 14.47 9.63 -11.41
N ARG A 79 14.72 10.74 -12.13
CA ARG A 79 15.34 11.95 -11.55
C ARG A 79 14.48 12.54 -10.45
N GLN A 80 13.17 12.65 -10.66
CA GLN A 80 12.25 13.14 -9.65
C GLN A 80 12.21 12.24 -8.40
N LEU A 81 12.26 10.91 -8.56
CA LEU A 81 12.28 9.96 -7.45
C LEU A 81 13.55 10.14 -6.62
N ILE A 82 14.72 10.18 -7.26
CA ILE A 82 16.02 10.33 -6.57
C ILE A 82 16.05 11.61 -5.72
N VAL A 83 15.58 12.73 -6.27
CA VAL A 83 15.60 14.04 -5.58
C VAL A 83 14.49 14.13 -4.52
N ASN A 84 13.25 13.80 -4.88
CA ASN A 84 12.13 14.03 -3.97
C ASN A 84 12.05 13.00 -2.84
N ASP A 85 12.38 11.73 -3.11
CA ASP A 85 12.24 10.68 -2.10
C ASP A 85 13.40 10.67 -1.10
N SER A 86 14.57 11.16 -1.51
CA SER A 86 15.66 11.42 -0.57
C SER A 86 15.28 12.54 0.40
N LEU A 87 14.72 13.65 -0.09
CA LEU A 87 14.30 14.78 0.75
C LEU A 87 13.11 14.44 1.66
N LYS A 88 12.14 13.65 1.16
CA LYS A 88 10.89 13.35 1.89
C LYS A 88 10.91 12.01 2.63
N LEU A 89 12.01 11.25 2.54
CA LEU A 89 12.16 9.90 3.09
C LEU A 89 10.97 8.98 2.74
N ARG A 90 10.61 8.91 1.46
CA ARG A 90 9.51 8.04 0.98
C ARG A 90 10.07 6.76 0.39
N ILE A 91 9.92 5.66 1.11
CA ILE A 91 10.45 4.35 0.72
C ILE A 91 9.28 3.46 0.31
N LEU A 92 9.20 3.08 -0.96
CA LEU A 92 8.14 2.20 -1.47
C LEU A 92 8.22 0.84 -0.77
N ILE A 93 7.07 0.36 -0.25
CA ILE A 93 6.91 -1.00 0.26
C ILE A 93 6.00 -1.77 -0.71
N PRO A 94 6.53 -2.68 -1.55
CA PRO A 94 5.76 -3.37 -2.57
C PRO A 94 4.57 -4.17 -2.04
N LYS A 95 4.63 -4.60 -0.77
CA LYS A 95 3.57 -5.35 -0.09
C LYS A 95 2.61 -4.48 0.73
N SER A 96 2.83 -3.16 0.81
CA SER A 96 1.98 -2.23 1.55
C SER A 96 0.93 -1.59 0.64
N ARG A 97 -0.27 -1.33 1.18
CA ARG A 97 -1.39 -0.70 0.47
C ARG A 97 -2.06 0.34 1.34
N THR A 98 -2.47 1.44 0.74
CA THR A 98 -3.38 2.40 1.39
C THR A 98 -4.81 1.96 1.11
N LEU A 99 -5.55 1.68 2.17
CA LEU A 99 -6.91 1.13 2.12
C LEU A 99 -7.87 1.97 2.97
N PHE A 100 -9.16 1.88 2.66
CA PHE A 100 -10.21 2.43 3.50
C PHE A 100 -10.46 1.50 4.68
N GLY A 101 -10.32 2.02 5.91
CA GLY A 101 -10.71 1.30 7.11
C GLY A 101 -12.23 1.33 7.26
N VAL A 102 -12.85 0.16 7.33
CA VAL A 102 -14.30 0.00 7.52
C VAL A 102 -14.53 -0.83 8.78
N ALA A 103 -15.36 -0.32 9.69
CA ALA A 103 -15.79 -1.09 10.85
C ALA A 103 -16.77 -2.18 10.42
N GLU A 104 -16.62 -3.39 10.95
CA GLU A 104 -17.63 -4.42 10.73
C GLU A 104 -18.96 -3.98 11.34
N THR A 105 -20.02 -4.01 10.55
CA THR A 105 -21.37 -3.71 11.03
C THR A 105 -21.91 -4.91 11.78
N PRO A 106 -22.38 -4.74 13.03
CA PRO A 106 -23.06 -5.80 13.74
C PRO A 106 -24.32 -6.20 12.97
N ARG A 107 -24.58 -7.50 12.87
CA ARG A 107 -25.83 -8.01 12.31
C ARG A 107 -26.84 -8.16 13.42
N PHE A 108 -28.09 -7.86 13.12
CA PHE A 108 -29.22 -8.21 13.97
C PHE A 108 -29.95 -9.38 13.31
N ARG A 109 -30.51 -10.29 14.11
CA ARG A 109 -31.38 -11.29 13.52
C ARG A 109 -32.63 -10.61 12.96
N PRO A 110 -33.16 -11.05 11.82
CA PRO A 110 -34.39 -10.49 11.27
C PRO A 110 -35.55 -10.50 12.28
N GLU A 111 -35.62 -11.53 13.14
CA GLU A 111 -36.62 -11.63 14.22
C GLU A 111 -36.48 -10.56 15.34
N ASP A 112 -35.37 -9.84 15.43
CA ASP A 112 -35.13 -8.82 16.45
C ASP A 112 -35.46 -7.39 15.97
N LEU A 113 -35.95 -7.23 14.73
CA LEU A 113 -36.30 -5.93 14.16
C LEU A 113 -37.54 -5.33 14.87
N GLY A 114 -37.30 -4.47 15.86
CA GLY A 114 -38.36 -3.79 16.63
C GLY A 114 -38.38 -4.13 18.13
N ASN A 115 -37.61 -5.15 18.55
CA ASN A 115 -37.50 -5.52 19.96
C ASN A 115 -36.48 -4.65 20.72
N LYS A 116 -36.83 -4.19 21.93
CA LYS A 116 -35.97 -3.36 22.79
C LYS A 116 -34.83 -4.14 23.46
N LYS A 117 -34.96 -5.47 23.58
CA LYS A 117 -33.88 -6.39 24.00
C LYS A 117 -33.19 -6.95 22.75
N ARG A 118 -32.37 -6.13 22.09
CA ARG A 118 -31.60 -6.60 20.93
C ARG A 118 -30.40 -7.39 21.41
N GLU A 119 -30.34 -8.68 21.09
CA GLU A 119 -29.12 -9.44 21.26
C GLU A 119 -28.20 -9.16 20.05
N ARG A 120 -27.07 -8.50 20.29
CA ARG A 120 -26.14 -8.12 19.23
C ARG A 120 -25.40 -9.37 18.76
N ILE A 121 -25.58 -9.78 17.50
CA ILE A 121 -24.64 -10.75 16.91
C ILE A 121 -23.31 -10.01 16.75
N LEU A 122 -22.30 -10.43 17.50
CA LEU A 122 -20.93 -9.94 17.30
C LEU A 122 -20.52 -10.18 15.85
N GLY A 123 -19.76 -9.25 15.30
CA GLY A 123 -19.16 -9.39 13.99
C GLY A 123 -18.38 -10.71 13.84
N ARG A 124 -18.13 -11.14 12.60
CA ARG A 124 -17.37 -12.35 12.31
C ARG A 124 -15.89 -12.20 12.68
N LEU A 125 -15.39 -10.96 12.78
CA LEU A 125 -14.00 -10.68 13.14
C LEU A 125 -13.82 -10.65 14.66
N LYS A 126 -12.80 -11.34 15.15
CA LYS A 126 -12.37 -11.27 16.55
C LYS A 126 -11.47 -10.05 16.76
N SER A 127 -11.26 -9.68 18.03
CA SER A 127 -10.27 -8.66 18.37
C SER A 127 -8.90 -9.07 17.85
N GLY A 128 -8.20 -8.14 17.17
CA GLY A 128 -6.91 -8.39 16.51
C GLY A 128 -7.02 -8.93 15.08
N GLU A 129 -8.20 -9.30 14.60
CA GLU A 129 -8.40 -9.74 13.22
C GLU A 129 -8.84 -8.59 12.31
N CYS A 130 -8.37 -8.59 11.07
CA CYS A 130 -8.89 -7.74 10.02
C CYS A 130 -9.13 -8.52 8.73
N LEU A 131 -10.13 -8.09 7.94
CA LEU A 131 -10.38 -8.62 6.61
C LEU A 131 -9.93 -7.61 5.57
N ILE A 132 -8.93 -7.99 4.79
CA ILE A 132 -8.50 -7.22 3.62
C ILE A 132 -9.01 -7.92 2.37
N ARG A 133 -9.88 -7.23 1.64
CA ARG A 133 -10.39 -7.68 0.34
C ARG A 133 -10.02 -6.65 -0.73
N LEU A 134 -9.36 -7.13 -1.77
CA LEU A 134 -8.91 -6.29 -2.87
C LEU A 134 -9.69 -6.67 -4.12
N THR A 135 -10.22 -5.65 -4.79
CA THR A 135 -10.92 -5.79 -6.07
C THR A 135 -9.95 -5.45 -7.20
N MET A 136 -9.77 -6.37 -8.14
CA MET A 136 -8.99 -6.17 -9.36
C MET A 136 -9.89 -5.83 -10.55
N ARG A 137 -9.28 -5.35 -11.63
CA ARG A 137 -9.95 -5.16 -12.92
C ARG A 137 -10.62 -6.47 -13.33
N GLY A 138 -11.92 -6.43 -13.66
CA GLY A 138 -12.73 -7.60 -14.01
C GLY A 138 -13.37 -8.35 -12.83
N ASP A 139 -13.73 -7.63 -11.75
CA ASP A 139 -14.48 -8.14 -10.58
C ASP A 139 -13.86 -9.32 -9.81
N LYS A 140 -12.59 -9.64 -10.08
CA LYS A 140 -11.85 -10.63 -9.31
C LYS A 140 -11.54 -10.08 -7.92
N GLN A 141 -11.97 -10.82 -6.90
CA GLN A 141 -11.73 -10.50 -5.50
C GLN A 141 -10.67 -11.44 -4.92
N PHE A 142 -9.75 -10.89 -4.14
CA PHE A 142 -8.76 -11.68 -3.41
C PHE A 142 -8.65 -11.20 -1.97
N SER A 143 -8.36 -12.15 -1.07
CA SER A 143 -8.07 -11.86 0.33
C SER A 143 -6.60 -12.05 0.63
N ILE A 144 -6.04 -11.14 1.43
CA ILE A 144 -4.69 -11.28 1.97
C ILE A 144 -4.80 -12.12 3.25
N ARG A 145 -3.88 -13.07 3.42
CA ARG A 145 -3.76 -13.90 4.62
C ARG A 145 -2.37 -13.72 5.22
N GLY A 146 -2.30 -13.74 6.55
CA GLY A 146 -1.07 -13.62 7.32
C GLY A 146 -1.02 -12.37 8.18
N ASP A 147 0.03 -12.28 8.99
CA ASP A 147 0.24 -11.18 9.91
C ASP A 147 0.42 -9.87 9.13
N THR A 148 -0.30 -8.85 9.57
CA THR A 148 -0.34 -7.56 8.89
C THR A 148 -0.23 -6.45 9.92
N VAL A 149 0.63 -5.47 9.62
CA VAL A 149 0.70 -4.23 10.38
C VAL A 149 -0.26 -3.22 9.76
N VAL A 150 -1.18 -2.69 10.56
CA VAL A 150 -2.15 -1.67 10.15
C VAL A 150 -1.87 -0.39 10.92
N SER A 151 -1.83 0.73 10.22
CA SER A 151 -1.57 2.02 10.84
C SER A 151 -2.24 3.16 10.06
N LYS A 152 -2.51 4.28 10.74
CA LYS A 152 -3.04 5.50 10.14
C LYS A 152 -1.94 6.53 10.03
N ASN A 153 -1.93 7.27 8.92
CA ASN A 153 -1.02 8.40 8.71
C ASN A 153 -1.81 9.70 8.97
N PRO A 154 -1.34 10.62 9.82
CA PRO A 154 -0.09 10.56 10.59
C PRO A 154 -0.15 9.65 11.81
N CYS A 155 1.02 9.11 12.19
CA CYS A 155 1.17 8.24 13.35
C CYS A 155 2.01 8.93 14.42
N TYR A 156 1.37 9.31 15.53
CA TYR A 156 1.98 10.12 16.59
C TYR A 156 2.16 9.39 17.92
N LEU A 157 1.62 8.19 18.07
CA LEU A 157 1.61 7.45 19.34
C LEU A 157 2.13 6.03 19.14
N LEU A 158 2.97 5.57 20.07
CA LEU A 158 3.26 4.15 20.31
C LEU A 158 2.04 3.60 21.07
N GLY A 159 1.14 2.91 20.38
CA GLY A 159 -0.09 2.36 20.94
C GLY A 159 -0.37 0.99 20.38
#